data_AF-A0A7C7XBN9-F1
#
_entry.id   AF-A0A7C7XBN9-F1
#
_cell.length_a   1.000
_cell.length_b   1.000
_cell.length_c   1.000
_cell.angle_alpha   90.00
_cell.angle_beta   90.00
_cell.angle_gamma   90.00
#
_symmetry.space_group_name_H-M   'P 1'
#
loop_
_entity.id
_entity.type
_entity.pdbx_description
1 polymer ?
#
loop_
_entity_poly.entity_id
_entity_poly.type
_entity_poly.pdbx_seq_one_letter_code
_entity_poly.pdbx_strand_id
1 'polypeptide(L)'
;MKKSIRKSIFFGLIILGVSFQTLADSAKTYFPTGEVEQVRERIDGKLSKRINYDKTGRITKILEYANDKQEKLTVYYDSGSIKGVGEVTNGKVSKSTFYYENGKIKRIVEAVNGKKLKATNYHKNGEIKSIKNY
;
A
#
# COMPACT_ATOMS: atom_id res chain seq x y z
N MET A 1 -65.00 41.87 7.87
CA MET A 1 -63.58 42.24 8.05
C MET A 1 -62.72 41.10 7.53
N LYS A 2 -62.03 41.30 6.40
CA LYS A 2 -61.19 40.29 5.71
C LYS A 2 -59.88 40.08 6.49
N LYS A 3 -59.45 38.84 6.69
CA LYS A 3 -58.03 38.52 6.98
C LYS A 3 -57.64 37.28 6.18
N SER A 4 -57.05 37.49 5.00
CA SER A 4 -56.48 36.42 4.19
C SER A 4 -55.13 36.02 4.78
N ILE A 5 -54.97 34.75 5.15
CA ILE A 5 -53.68 34.18 5.52
C ILE A 5 -53.13 33.50 4.26
N ARG A 6 -52.12 34.11 3.65
CA ARG A 6 -51.31 33.47 2.60
C ARG A 6 -50.41 32.44 3.28
N LYS A 7 -50.62 31.15 3.00
CA LYS A 7 -49.69 30.09 3.43
C LYS A 7 -48.54 30.04 2.42
N SER A 8 -47.38 30.56 2.83
CA SER A 8 -46.14 30.49 2.07
C SER A 8 -45.68 29.04 1.95
N ILE A 9 -45.46 28.59 0.71
CA ILE A 9 -44.84 27.30 0.39
C ILE A 9 -43.36 27.41 0.72
N PHE A 10 -42.89 26.68 1.72
CA PHE A 10 -41.46 26.46 1.93
C PHE A 10 -40.97 25.43 0.91
N PHE A 11 -40.24 25.89 -0.10
CA PHE A 11 -39.36 25.00 -0.87
C PHE A 11 -38.19 24.62 0.03
N GLY A 12 -38.32 23.48 0.71
CA GLY A 12 -37.19 22.82 1.34
C GLY A 12 -36.23 22.37 0.25
N LEU A 13 -35.07 23.02 0.14
CA LEU A 13 -33.94 22.52 -0.63
C LEU A 13 -33.57 21.15 -0.07
N ILE A 14 -33.95 20.07 -0.76
CA ILE A 14 -33.35 18.76 -0.56
C ILE A 14 -31.95 18.88 -1.16
N ILE A 15 -30.97 19.23 -0.34
CA ILE A 15 -29.57 19.02 -0.67
C ILE A 15 -29.39 17.50 -0.64
N LEU A 16 -29.56 16.86 -1.80
CA LEU A 16 -29.11 15.49 -2.02
C LEU A 16 -27.59 15.50 -1.79
N GLY A 17 -27.19 15.20 -0.56
CA GLY A 17 -25.81 14.86 -0.24
C GLY A 17 -25.47 13.61 -1.03
N VAL A 18 -24.88 13.77 -2.21
CA VAL A 18 -24.30 12.67 -2.95
C VAL A 18 -23.09 12.23 -2.14
N SER A 19 -23.30 11.26 -1.25
CA SER A 19 -22.20 10.53 -0.64
C SER A 19 -21.51 9.77 -1.77
N PHE A 20 -20.31 10.23 -2.17
CA PHE A 20 -19.44 9.43 -3.02
C PHE A 20 -19.02 8.21 -2.21
N GLN A 21 -19.75 7.10 -2.36
CA GLN A 21 -19.30 5.81 -1.85
C GLN A 21 -18.14 5.36 -2.73
N THR A 22 -16.95 5.23 -2.12
CA THR A 22 -15.77 4.66 -2.79
C THR A 22 -16.07 3.21 -3.15
N LEU A 23 -16.02 2.86 -4.43
CA LEU A 23 -16.29 1.50 -4.88
C LEU A 23 -14.98 0.70 -4.86
N ALA A 24 -14.86 -0.21 -3.90
CA ALA A 24 -13.76 -1.15 -3.82
C ALA A 24 -14.12 -2.46 -4.55
N ASP A 25 -13.23 -2.92 -5.43
CA ASP A 25 -13.36 -4.19 -6.16
C ASP A 25 -12.09 -5.03 -6.01
N SER A 26 -12.20 -6.35 -6.12
CA SER A 26 -11.04 -7.25 -6.07
C SER A 26 -11.10 -8.36 -7.12
N ALA A 27 -9.97 -8.64 -7.75
CA ALA A 27 -9.81 -9.71 -8.73
C ALA A 27 -8.73 -10.70 -8.30
N LYS A 28 -9.00 -12.01 -8.47
CA LYS A 28 -8.06 -13.08 -8.13
C LYS A 28 -7.48 -13.74 -9.37
N THR A 29 -6.24 -14.18 -9.30
CA THR A 29 -5.66 -15.18 -10.21
C THR A 29 -5.23 -16.40 -9.41
N TYR A 30 -5.14 -17.54 -10.07
CA TYR A 30 -4.93 -18.83 -9.44
C TYR A 30 -3.76 -19.55 -10.11
N PHE A 31 -3.01 -20.33 -9.33
CA PHE A 31 -2.08 -21.29 -9.87
C PHE A 31 -2.84 -22.37 -10.68
N PRO A 32 -2.16 -23.11 -11.58
CA PRO A 32 -2.77 -24.24 -12.29
C PRO A 32 -3.38 -25.30 -11.36
N THR A 33 -2.88 -25.38 -10.13
CA THR A 33 -3.34 -26.27 -9.05
C THR A 33 -4.61 -25.77 -8.35
N GLY A 34 -5.04 -24.54 -8.62
CA GLY A 34 -6.31 -23.97 -8.14
C GLY A 34 -6.21 -23.06 -6.92
N GLU A 35 -5.07 -23.00 -6.24
CA GLU A 35 -4.83 -22.07 -5.13
C GLU A 35 -4.66 -20.64 -5.64
N VAL A 36 -5.03 -19.66 -4.81
CA VAL A 36 -4.87 -18.24 -5.14
C VAL A 36 -3.39 -17.91 -5.30
N GLU A 37 -3.03 -17.35 -6.45
CA GLU A 37 -1.68 -16.84 -6.74
C GLU A 37 -1.59 -15.35 -6.42
N GLN A 38 -2.65 -14.60 -6.71
CA GLN A 38 -2.66 -13.17 -6.59
C GLN A 38 -4.05 -12.62 -6.34
N VAL A 39 -4.13 -11.56 -5.54
CA VAL A 39 -5.30 -10.70 -5.37
C VAL A 39 -4.92 -9.28 -5.80
N ARG A 40 -5.74 -8.64 -6.62
CA ARG A 40 -5.63 -7.22 -6.98
C ARG A 40 -6.86 -6.49 -6.46
N GLU A 41 -6.65 -5.47 -5.66
CA GLU A 41 -7.69 -4.60 -5.13
C GLU A 41 -7.66 -3.26 -5.87
N ARG A 42 -8.84 -2.77 -6.23
CA ARG A 42 -9.05 -1.49 -6.90
C ARG A 42 -9.97 -0.61 -6.08
N ILE A 43 -9.70 0.69 -6.08
CA ILE A 43 -10.56 1.71 -5.50
C ILE A 43 -10.93 2.67 -6.63
N ASP A 44 -12.22 2.84 -6.88
CA ASP A 44 -12.76 3.66 -7.97
C ASP A 44 -12.14 3.30 -9.33
N GLY A 45 -12.00 2.00 -9.58
CA GLY A 45 -11.45 1.43 -10.81
C GLY A 45 -9.91 1.47 -10.92
N LYS A 46 -9.19 2.16 -10.03
CA LYS A 46 -7.73 2.26 -10.04
C LYS A 46 -7.07 1.21 -9.16
N LEU A 47 -5.91 0.69 -9.57
CA LEU A 47 -5.18 -0.31 -8.76
C LEU A 47 -4.68 0.35 -7.47
N SER A 48 -5.05 -0.23 -6.33
CA SER A 48 -4.63 0.23 -5.00
C SER A 48 -3.70 -0.77 -4.32
N LYS A 49 -3.95 -2.07 -4.47
CA LYS A 49 -3.17 -3.10 -3.81
C LYS A 49 -3.02 -4.35 -4.66
N ARG A 50 -1.87 -5.01 -4.55
CA ARG A 50 -1.65 -6.35 -5.10
C ARG A 50 -0.98 -7.23 -4.05
N ILE A 51 -1.62 -8.34 -3.73
CA ILE A 51 -1.11 -9.35 -2.79
C ILE A 51 -0.76 -10.59 -3.61
N ASN A 52 0.45 -11.10 -3.46
CA ASN A 52 0.87 -12.34 -4.09
C ASN A 52 1.09 -13.42 -3.03
N TYR A 53 0.72 -14.64 -3.39
CA TYR A 53 0.78 -15.81 -2.53
C TYR A 53 1.72 -16.85 -3.16
N ASP A 54 2.28 -17.72 -2.33
CA ASP A 54 2.90 -18.96 -2.79
C ASP A 54 1.84 -20.07 -2.95
N LYS A 55 2.26 -21.24 -3.45
CA LYS A 55 1.38 -22.41 -3.63
C LYS A 55 0.78 -22.95 -2.32
N THR A 56 1.31 -22.55 -1.17
CA THR A 56 0.78 -22.93 0.16
C THR A 56 -0.18 -21.89 0.71
N GLY A 57 -0.45 -20.81 -0.03
CA GLY A 57 -1.33 -19.71 0.38
C GLY A 57 -0.66 -18.68 1.30
N ARG A 58 0.67 -18.69 1.44
CA ARG A 58 1.38 -17.69 2.24
C ARG A 58 1.65 -16.43 1.42
N ILE A 59 1.50 -15.26 2.04
CA ILE A 59 1.81 -14.00 1.39
C ILE A 59 3.31 -13.89 1.17
N THR A 60 3.73 -13.68 -0.08
CA THR A 60 5.14 -13.49 -0.44
C THR A 60 5.49 -12.02 -0.60
N LYS A 61 4.55 -11.23 -1.14
CA LYS A 61 4.72 -9.78 -1.35
C LYS A 61 3.39 -9.06 -1.40
N ILE A 62 3.41 -7.81 -0.94
CA ILE A 62 2.33 -6.83 -1.07
C ILE A 62 2.88 -5.61 -1.78
N LEU A 63 2.17 -5.15 -2.81
CA LEU A 63 2.46 -3.91 -3.52
C LEU A 63 1.28 -2.96 -3.31
N GLU A 64 1.58 -1.74 -2.90
CA GLU A 64 0.61 -0.68 -2.66
C GLU A 64 0.83 0.43 -3.70
N TYR A 65 -0.27 0.98 -4.20
CA TYR A 65 -0.32 1.90 -5.32
C TYR A 65 -1.21 3.09 -4.98
N ALA A 66 -0.79 4.28 -5.43
CA ALA A 66 -1.63 5.47 -5.46
C ALA A 66 -1.65 6.02 -6.88
N ASN A 67 -2.84 6.31 -7.41
CA ASN A 67 -3.02 6.77 -8.78
C ASN A 67 -2.27 5.91 -9.82
N ASP A 68 -2.40 4.58 -9.68
CA ASP A 68 -1.76 3.56 -10.51
C ASP A 68 -0.21 3.56 -10.50
N LYS A 69 0.41 4.33 -9.61
CA LYS A 69 1.87 4.32 -9.38
C LYS A 69 2.18 3.54 -8.11
N GLN A 70 3.13 2.61 -8.19
CA GLN A 70 3.58 1.87 -7.01
C GLN A 70 4.25 2.82 -6.04
N GLU A 71 3.79 2.83 -4.79
CA GLU A 71 4.36 3.64 -3.71
C GLU A 71 5.16 2.80 -2.72
N LYS A 72 4.75 1.54 -2.53
CA LYS A 72 5.36 0.67 -1.53
C LYS A 72 5.35 -0.79 -1.94
N LEU A 73 6.41 -1.49 -1.57
CA LEU A 73 6.56 -2.94 -1.69
C LEU A 73 6.94 -3.50 -0.33
N THR A 74 6.18 -4.47 0.16
CA THR A 74 6.54 -5.27 1.33
C THR A 74 6.78 -6.71 0.88
N VAL A 75 7.90 -7.30 1.28
CA VAL A 75 8.27 -8.70 1.01
C VAL A 75 8.36 -9.44 2.32
N TYR A 76 7.92 -10.69 2.34
CA TYR A 76 7.86 -11.53 3.54
C TYR A 76 8.86 -12.69 3.46
N TYR A 77 9.25 -13.19 4.63
CA TYR A 77 9.86 -14.49 4.80
C TYR A 77 8.77 -15.57 4.78
N ASP A 78 9.18 -16.83 4.60
CA ASP A 78 8.27 -17.99 4.64
C ASP A 78 7.57 -18.13 6.00
N SER A 79 8.20 -17.62 7.07
CA SER A 79 7.60 -17.50 8.41
C SER A 79 6.46 -16.48 8.51
N GLY A 80 6.24 -15.64 7.48
CA GLY A 80 5.29 -14.53 7.48
C GLY A 80 5.82 -13.25 8.11
N SER A 81 7.05 -13.24 8.62
CA SER A 81 7.71 -12.01 9.10
C SER A 81 8.15 -11.12 7.93
N ILE A 82 8.18 -9.80 8.13
CA ILE A 82 8.60 -8.86 7.09
C ILE A 82 10.09 -9.03 6.81
N LYS A 83 10.43 -9.31 5.55
CA LYS A 83 11.80 -9.41 5.04
C LYS A 83 12.35 -8.06 4.58
N GLY A 84 11.49 -7.25 3.98
CA GLY A 84 11.87 -5.90 3.60
C GLY A 84 10.70 -5.05 3.12
N VAL A 85 10.88 -3.74 3.23
CA VAL A 85 9.96 -2.72 2.76
C VAL A 85 10.74 -1.78 1.85
N GLY A 86 10.23 -1.55 0.64
CA GLY A 86 10.72 -0.56 -0.31
C GLY A 86 9.70 0.54 -0.49
N GLU A 87 10.14 1.79 -0.40
CA GLU A 87 9.36 3.00 -0.65
C GLU A 87 9.77 3.60 -2.00
N VAL A 88 8.80 4.11 -2.74
CA VAL A 88 8.97 4.65 -4.09
C VAL A 88 8.53 6.11 -4.10
N THR A 89 9.37 6.98 -4.63
CA THR A 89 9.08 8.40 -4.83
C THR A 89 9.39 8.76 -6.27
N ASN A 90 8.45 9.41 -6.96
CA ASN A 90 8.57 9.77 -8.38
C ASN A 90 8.93 8.57 -9.29
N GLY A 91 8.34 7.41 -9.01
CA GLY A 91 8.57 6.18 -9.77
C GLY A 91 9.93 5.50 -9.54
N LYS A 92 10.71 5.97 -8.57
CA LYS A 92 12.02 5.40 -8.24
C LYS A 92 12.09 5.04 -6.76
N VAL A 93 12.77 3.93 -6.44
CA VAL A 93 12.97 3.53 -5.04
C VAL A 93 13.76 4.62 -4.32
N SER A 94 13.19 5.17 -3.26
CA SER A 94 13.78 6.21 -2.42
C SER A 94 14.38 5.61 -1.14
N LYS A 95 13.76 4.56 -0.60
CA LYS A 95 14.24 3.87 0.60
C LYS A 95 13.96 2.38 0.52
N SER A 96 14.86 1.59 1.09
CA SER A 96 14.62 0.16 1.31
C SER A 96 15.13 -0.23 2.68
N THR A 97 14.25 -0.78 3.51
CA THR A 97 14.57 -1.33 4.82
C THR A 97 14.44 -2.84 4.76
N PHE A 98 15.50 -3.55 5.15
CA PHE A 98 15.53 -5.00 5.23
C PHE A 98 15.64 -5.40 6.69
N TYR A 99 14.99 -6.49 7.06
CA TYR A 99 14.93 -6.97 8.42
C TYR A 99 15.55 -8.36 8.52
N TYR A 100 16.01 -8.70 9.72
CA TYR A 100 16.19 -10.07 10.14
C TYR A 100 14.82 -10.69 10.44
N GLU A 101 14.75 -12.01 10.45
CA GLU A 101 13.51 -12.75 10.73
C GLU A 101 12.94 -12.48 12.14
N ASN A 102 13.77 -12.01 13.07
CA ASN A 102 13.33 -11.54 14.40
C ASN A 102 12.75 -10.10 14.38
N GLY A 103 12.52 -9.52 13.21
CA GLY A 103 11.97 -8.17 13.03
C GLY A 103 12.97 -7.02 13.23
N LYS A 104 14.21 -7.28 13.66
CA LYS A 104 15.22 -6.22 13.80
C LYS A 104 15.74 -5.77 12.44
N ILE A 105 16.05 -4.49 12.32
CA ILE A 105 16.60 -3.93 11.08
C ILE A 105 17.95 -4.60 10.80
N LYS A 106 18.11 -5.08 9.57
CA LYS A 106 19.35 -5.64 9.03
C LYS A 106 20.09 -4.61 8.19
N ARG A 107 19.35 -3.83 7.41
CA ARG A 107 19.92 -2.86 6.48
C ARG A 107 18.90 -1.78 6.10
N ILE A 108 19.36 -0.54 6.00
CA ILE A 108 18.63 0.56 5.35
C ILE A 108 19.46 1.03 4.16
N VAL A 109 18.81 1.23 3.02
CA VAL A 109 19.39 1.85 1.83
C VAL A 109 18.53 3.06 1.46
N GLU A 110 19.16 4.21 1.32
CA GLU A 110 18.54 5.47 0.93
C GLU A 110 19.05 5.83 -0.48
N ALA A 111 18.16 6.33 -1.31
CA ALA A 111 18.43 6.68 -2.69
C ALA A 111 17.69 7.96 -3.09
N VAL A 112 18.34 8.77 -3.93
CA VAL A 112 17.76 9.98 -4.52
C VAL A 112 17.75 9.80 -6.03
N ASN A 113 16.60 9.98 -6.65
CA ASN A 113 16.42 9.82 -8.10
C ASN A 113 16.91 8.46 -8.64
N GLY A 114 16.80 7.40 -7.83
CA GLY A 114 17.20 6.03 -8.14
C GLY A 114 18.69 5.73 -7.94
N LYS A 115 19.49 6.71 -7.52
CA LYS A 115 20.91 6.53 -7.20
C LYS A 115 21.05 6.34 -5.69
N LYS A 116 21.77 5.30 -5.27
CA LYS A 116 22.06 5.05 -3.85
C LYS A 116 22.85 6.24 -3.30
N LEU A 117 22.41 6.76 -2.16
CA LEU A 117 23.05 7.82 -1.42
C LEU A 117 23.81 7.24 -0.22
N LYS A 118 23.12 6.39 0.55
CA LYS A 118 23.64 5.84 1.79
C LYS A 118 23.11 4.43 2.02
N ALA A 119 23.96 3.58 2.60
CA ALA A 119 23.56 2.29 3.12
C ALA A 119 24.08 2.11 4.54
N THR A 120 23.18 1.81 5.48
CA THR A 120 23.53 1.48 6.86
C THR A 120 23.19 0.00 7.10
N ASN A 121 24.18 -0.79 7.51
CA ASN A 121 23.99 -2.19 7.87
C ASN A 121 24.03 -2.31 9.39
N TYR A 122 23.25 -3.24 9.93
CA TYR A 122 23.13 -3.46 11.36
C TYR A 122 23.46 -4.90 11.70
N HIS A 123 23.96 -5.12 12.91
CA HIS A 123 24.08 -6.43 13.52
C HIS A 123 22.71 -6.90 14.04
N LYS A 124 22.57 -8.21 14.34
CA LYS A 124 21.34 -8.76 14.92
C LYS A 124 21.01 -8.17 16.32
N ASN A 125 21.98 -7.59 17.02
CA ASN A 125 21.73 -6.90 18.29
C ASN A 125 21.06 -5.52 18.07
N GLY A 126 21.18 -4.92 16.89
CA GLY A 126 20.65 -3.60 16.53
C GLY A 126 21.73 -2.53 16.37
N GLU A 127 22.99 -2.85 16.67
CA GLU A 127 24.11 -1.91 16.53
C GLU A 127 24.49 -1.73 15.06
N ILE A 128 24.99 -0.53 14.73
CA ILE A 128 25.47 -0.22 13.38
C ILE A 128 26.72 -1.07 13.11
N LYS A 129 26.63 -1.90 12.08
CA LYS A 129 27.75 -2.69 11.56
C LYS A 129 28.63 -1.86 10.62
N SER A 130 28.00 -1.08 9.74
CA SER A 130 28.72 -0.22 8.80
C SER A 130 27.81 0.82 8.17
N ILE A 131 28.41 1.93 7.76
CA ILE A 131 27.78 2.96 6.95
C ILE A 131 28.61 3.11 5.68
N LYS A 132 27.96 3.12 4.52
CA LYS A 132 28.57 3.42 3.22
C LYS A 132 27.82 4.56 2.56
N ASN A 133 28.54 5.63 2.24
CA ASN A 133 28.07 6.70 1.37
C ASN A 133 28.57 6.43 -0.07
N TYR A 134 27.84 6.91 -1.06
CA TYR A 134 28.10 6.70 -2.48
C TYR A 134 28.31 8.02 -3.22
#